data_AF-A0A6J8CRS8-F1
#
_entry.id   AF-A0A6J8CRS8-F1
#
_cell.length_a   1.000
_cell.length_b   1.000
_cell.length_c   1.000
_cell.angle_alpha   90.00
_cell.angle_beta   90.00
_cell.angle_gamma   90.00
#
_symmetry.space_group_name_H-M   'P 1'
#
loop_
_entity.id
_entity.type
_entity.pdbx_description
1 polymer ?
#
loop_
_entity_poly.entity_id
_entity_poly.type
_entity_poly.pdbx_seq_one_letter_code
_entity_poly.pdbx_strand_id
1 'polypeptide(L)'
;MEGEDHKKVHRKRQAGPKAEKKKSKKDHQQDLTPQQRNPRAFSIQHARKTAKIVQRSQDLKTKKHHIPLVDRTPVEPPPVVVAIVGPPKVGKTTLFQCIVKNYAKQRLANVQGPVTVVAGKNRRLTIVECNNDINAMIDVAKVADLVLLLVDASFGFEMETFEFLNICQVHGFPRIMGVLTHLDSFKDNKKMRKTKKRLKHRFWTEVYQGAKLFYLSGMVNGEYQKTEVHNLCRFISVMKFRPLQWRITHPYVIADRMEDISDPELLRQKPKSDRKVSLYGYVRGTHMKNHITVHIPGCGDYSINDMHFLPDPCPSPDREKRRSLSAKERMIYAPMSGVGGIVYDKDAVYIDLGGSHSHTQADENSAPANEFVASLMNVEDPLDKKMTSSHVTMFSGTAPITDGDMEG
;
A
#
# COMPACT_ATOMS: atom_id res chain seq x y z
N MET A 1 -44.02 37.67 96.70
CA MET A 1 -42.64 37.15 96.58
C MET A 1 -42.80 35.67 96.23
N GLU A 2 -42.38 35.12 95.12
CA GLU A 2 -41.51 35.52 94.01
C GLU A 2 -42.03 34.85 92.72
N GLY A 3 -41.84 35.52 91.57
CA GLY A 3 -42.43 35.14 90.28
C GLY A 3 -41.67 34.04 89.54
N GLU A 4 -42.44 33.22 88.81
CA GLU A 4 -41.91 32.25 87.84
C GLU A 4 -41.29 32.97 86.63
N ASP A 5 -40.01 32.69 86.37
CA ASP A 5 -39.25 33.20 85.23
C ASP A 5 -39.73 32.56 83.90
N HIS A 6 -40.73 33.15 83.27
CA HIS A 6 -41.10 32.82 81.89
C HIS A 6 -40.04 33.35 80.89
N LYS A 7 -39.08 32.49 80.52
CA LYS A 7 -38.13 32.78 79.43
C LYS A 7 -38.88 33.00 78.11
N LYS A 8 -38.74 34.19 77.52
CA LYS A 8 -39.31 34.55 76.20
C LYS A 8 -38.89 33.55 75.12
N VAL A 9 -39.88 32.92 74.47
CA VAL A 9 -39.65 31.98 73.36
C VAL A 9 -39.20 32.74 72.10
N HIS A 10 -38.07 32.34 71.52
CA HIS A 10 -37.55 32.97 70.31
C HIS A 10 -38.48 32.78 69.10
N ARG A 11 -38.86 33.88 68.45
CA ARG A 11 -39.70 33.91 67.24
C ARG A 11 -38.92 33.41 66.02
N LYS A 12 -39.46 32.43 65.29
CA LYS A 12 -38.85 31.91 64.05
C LYS A 12 -38.95 32.97 62.94
N ARG A 13 -37.84 33.26 62.27
CA ARG A 13 -37.80 34.19 61.13
C ARG A 13 -38.56 33.59 59.94
N GLN A 14 -39.50 34.36 59.36
CA GLN A 14 -40.36 33.94 58.24
C GLN A 14 -39.78 34.24 56.85
N ALA A 15 -38.77 35.11 56.79
CA ALA A 15 -38.11 35.53 55.55
C ALA A 15 -36.57 35.53 55.68
N GLY A 16 -35.89 35.50 54.54
CA GLY A 16 -34.44 35.52 54.43
C GLY A 16 -33.77 34.13 54.39
N PRO A 17 -32.44 34.08 54.26
CA PRO A 17 -31.69 32.87 53.93
C PRO A 17 -31.88 31.72 54.92
N LYS A 18 -32.17 32.04 56.19
CA LYS A 18 -32.43 31.05 57.26
C LYS A 18 -33.84 30.43 57.19
N ALA A 19 -34.82 31.17 56.66
CA ALA A 19 -36.16 30.65 56.44
C ALA A 19 -36.20 29.74 55.21
N GLU A 20 -35.55 30.14 54.12
CA GLU A 20 -35.40 29.35 52.89
C GLU A 20 -34.69 28.02 53.15
N LYS A 21 -33.57 28.03 53.89
CA LYS A 21 -32.83 26.81 54.28
C LYS A 21 -33.64 25.85 55.16
N LYS A 22 -34.71 26.32 55.81
CA LYS A 22 -35.60 25.51 56.64
C LYS A 22 -36.80 24.97 55.85
N LYS A 23 -37.25 25.71 54.83
CA LYS A 23 -38.22 25.23 53.83
C LYS A 23 -37.62 24.11 52.97
N SER A 24 -36.41 24.29 52.44
CA SER A 24 -35.73 23.27 51.59
C SER A 24 -35.38 21.96 52.30
N LYS A 25 -35.38 21.93 53.63
CA LYS A 25 -35.19 20.71 54.44
C LYS A 25 -36.47 19.89 54.63
N LYS A 26 -37.65 20.45 54.34
CA LYS A 26 -38.93 19.77 54.52
C LYS A 26 -39.36 18.95 53.29
N ASP A 27 -38.86 19.27 52.11
CA ASP A 27 -39.16 18.50 50.89
C ASP A 27 -38.50 17.12 50.99
N HIS A 28 -39.29 16.06 50.84
CA HIS A 28 -38.84 14.67 50.86
C HIS A 28 -38.07 14.34 49.57
N GLN A 29 -36.74 14.28 49.67
CA GLN A 29 -35.80 14.03 48.57
C GLN A 29 -35.50 12.53 48.36
N GLN A 30 -36.52 11.68 48.23
CA GLN A 30 -36.30 10.22 48.11
C GLN A 30 -35.79 9.78 46.72
N ASP A 31 -36.04 10.56 45.67
CA ASP A 31 -35.59 10.23 44.30
C ASP A 31 -34.27 10.93 43.87
N LEU A 32 -33.63 11.67 44.77
CA LEU A 32 -32.38 12.40 44.47
C LEU A 32 -31.15 11.57 44.82
N THR A 33 -30.15 11.58 43.92
CA THR A 33 -28.87 10.92 44.16
C THR A 33 -28.15 11.48 45.40
N PRO A 34 -27.30 10.70 46.11
CA PRO A 34 -26.57 11.17 47.29
C PRO A 34 -25.80 12.48 47.06
N GLN A 35 -25.33 12.71 45.83
CA GLN A 35 -24.63 13.92 45.40
C GLN A 35 -25.54 15.14 45.28
N GLN A 36 -26.79 14.95 44.84
CA GLN A 36 -27.82 16.01 44.80
C GLN A 36 -28.35 16.32 46.20
N ARG A 37 -28.40 15.33 47.10
CA ARG A 37 -28.83 15.49 48.50
C ARG A 37 -27.83 16.30 49.35
N ASN A 38 -26.53 16.21 49.08
CA ASN A 38 -25.51 17.00 49.78
C ASN A 38 -24.34 17.47 48.88
N PRO A 39 -24.56 18.46 48.01
CA PRO A 39 -23.53 18.95 47.09
C PRO A 39 -22.30 19.56 47.79
N ARG A 40 -22.41 19.94 49.08
CA ARG A 40 -21.27 20.44 49.87
C ARG A 40 -20.31 19.34 50.30
N ALA A 41 -20.80 18.14 50.58
CA ALA A 41 -19.95 16.99 50.91
C ALA A 41 -19.17 16.47 49.69
N PHE A 42 -19.71 16.65 48.49
CA PHE A 42 -19.05 16.30 47.22
C PHE A 42 -18.32 17.46 46.55
N SER A 43 -17.93 18.47 47.34
CA SER A 43 -17.13 19.59 46.84
C SER A 43 -15.70 19.14 46.53
N ILE A 44 -15.12 19.71 45.48
CA ILE A 44 -13.76 19.40 45.05
C ILE A 44 -12.76 20.09 45.98
N GLN A 45 -11.84 19.33 46.59
CA GLN A 45 -10.79 19.87 47.47
C GLN A 45 -9.81 20.81 46.73
N HIS A 46 -9.46 20.51 45.48
CA HIS A 46 -8.51 21.29 44.69
C HIS A 46 -9.14 21.92 43.44
N ALA A 47 -9.98 22.94 43.63
CA ALA A 47 -10.71 23.60 42.54
C ALA A 47 -9.82 24.04 41.36
N ARG A 48 -8.68 24.70 41.63
CA ARG A 48 -7.76 25.19 40.57
C ARG A 48 -7.11 24.08 39.77
N LYS A 49 -6.71 22.98 40.43
CA LYS A 49 -6.08 21.83 39.76
C LYS A 49 -7.11 21.09 38.91
N THR A 50 -8.31 20.88 39.46
CA THR A 50 -9.40 20.23 38.75
C THR A 50 -9.86 21.04 37.55
N ALA A 51 -9.97 22.37 37.67
CA ALA A 51 -10.28 23.25 36.54
C ALA A 51 -9.29 23.08 35.38
N LYS A 52 -7.98 23.06 35.66
CA LYS A 52 -6.95 22.82 34.62
C LYS A 52 -7.08 21.44 33.95
N ILE A 53 -7.37 20.40 34.73
CA ILE A 53 -7.55 19.04 34.19
C ILE A 53 -8.81 18.96 33.34
N VAL A 54 -9.91 19.55 33.80
CA VAL A 54 -11.18 19.61 33.07
C VAL A 54 -11.00 20.36 31.76
N GLN A 55 -10.35 21.54 31.78
CA GLN A 55 -10.05 22.32 30.57
C GLN A 55 -9.21 21.50 29.58
N ARG A 56 -8.09 20.90 30.03
CA ARG A 56 -7.27 20.04 29.16
C ARG A 56 -8.04 18.84 28.62
N SER A 57 -8.92 18.22 29.43
CA SER A 57 -9.75 17.10 29.00
C SER A 57 -10.76 17.52 27.94
N GLN A 58 -11.39 18.68 28.12
CA GLN A 58 -12.28 19.29 27.14
C GLN A 58 -11.53 19.62 25.85
N ASP A 59 -10.36 20.25 25.92
CA ASP A 59 -9.51 20.54 24.76
C ASP A 59 -9.08 19.27 23.99
N LEU A 60 -8.82 18.16 24.71
CA LEU A 60 -8.50 16.88 24.08
C LEU A 60 -9.74 16.22 23.47
N LYS A 61 -10.92 16.36 24.07
CA LYS A 61 -12.18 15.85 23.51
C LYS A 61 -12.56 16.64 22.26
N THR A 62 -12.44 17.96 22.30
CA THR A 62 -12.72 18.83 21.15
C THR A 62 -11.79 18.54 19.98
N LYS A 63 -10.49 18.34 20.23
CA LYS A 63 -9.53 17.92 19.18
C LYS A 63 -9.84 16.54 18.55
N LYS A 64 -10.53 15.66 19.26
CA LYS A 64 -10.95 14.34 18.75
C LYS A 64 -12.25 14.41 17.94
N HIS A 65 -13.02 15.49 18.05
CA HIS A 65 -14.22 15.65 17.24
C HIS A 65 -13.82 15.84 15.78
N HIS A 66 -14.31 14.94 14.95
CA HIS A 66 -14.14 14.95 13.51
C HIS A 66 -15.51 14.81 12.85
N ILE A 67 -15.62 15.30 11.62
CA ILE A 67 -16.82 15.12 10.81
C ILE A 67 -17.05 13.62 10.64
N PRO A 68 -18.22 13.08 11.03
CA PRO A 68 -18.53 11.68 10.83
C PRO A 68 -18.65 11.41 9.33
N LEU A 69 -17.79 10.53 8.82
CA LEU A 69 -17.83 10.07 7.44
C LEU A 69 -18.23 8.59 7.42
N VAL A 70 -19.02 8.20 6.43
CA VAL A 70 -19.40 6.81 6.23
C VAL A 70 -18.20 6.05 5.69
N ASP A 71 -17.78 5.02 6.39
CA ASP A 71 -16.78 4.07 5.91
C ASP A 71 -17.47 3.04 5.01
N ARG A 72 -17.05 2.94 3.76
CA ARG A 72 -17.56 1.99 2.76
C ARG A 72 -16.57 0.86 2.47
N THR A 73 -15.51 0.72 3.27
CA THR A 73 -14.53 -0.34 3.06
C THR A 73 -15.15 -1.73 3.27
N PRO A 74 -14.92 -2.69 2.36
CA PRO A 74 -15.43 -4.06 2.49
C PRO A 74 -14.72 -4.81 3.62
N VAL A 75 -15.30 -5.95 4.02
CA VAL A 75 -14.76 -6.83 5.07
C VAL A 75 -13.35 -7.31 4.74
N GLU A 76 -13.13 -7.70 3.47
CA GLU A 76 -11.81 -7.92 2.92
C GLU A 76 -11.37 -6.67 2.14
N PRO A 77 -10.49 -5.83 2.70
CA PRO A 77 -10.10 -4.58 2.07
C PRO A 77 -9.17 -4.83 0.88
N PRO A 78 -9.29 -4.07 -0.21
CA PRO A 78 -8.35 -4.14 -1.31
C PRO A 78 -6.94 -3.71 -0.84
N PRO A 79 -5.89 -4.09 -1.59
CA PRO A 79 -4.54 -3.63 -1.30
C PRO A 79 -4.43 -2.10 -1.31
N VAL A 80 -3.83 -1.57 -0.23
CA VAL A 80 -3.60 -0.13 -0.03
C VAL A 80 -2.59 0.38 -1.04
N VAL A 81 -2.87 1.51 -1.67
CA VAL A 81 -1.96 2.08 -2.67
C VAL A 81 -0.88 2.93 -2.00
N VAL A 82 0.38 2.53 -2.17
CA VAL A 82 1.57 3.24 -1.71
C VAL A 82 2.31 3.79 -2.93
N ALA A 83 2.25 5.11 -3.12
CA ALA A 83 2.96 5.77 -4.19
C ALA A 83 4.36 6.20 -3.74
N ILE A 84 5.37 5.96 -4.58
CA ILE A 84 6.73 6.47 -4.42
C ILE A 84 6.91 7.64 -5.37
N VAL A 85 7.08 8.83 -4.81
CA VAL A 85 7.15 10.09 -5.56
C VAL A 85 8.38 10.87 -5.14
N GLY A 86 9.00 11.56 -6.08
CA GLY A 86 10.17 12.39 -5.84
C GLY A 86 10.85 12.75 -7.14
N PRO A 87 11.88 13.60 -7.09
CA PRO A 87 12.53 14.11 -8.28
C PRO A 87 13.27 13.04 -9.09
N PRO A 88 13.73 13.34 -10.32
CA PRO A 88 14.62 12.45 -11.06
C PRO A 88 15.84 12.07 -10.22
N LYS A 89 16.31 10.82 -10.37
CA LYS A 89 17.57 10.33 -9.77
C LYS A 89 17.63 10.32 -8.23
N VAL A 90 16.52 10.55 -7.52
CA VAL A 90 16.49 10.52 -6.04
C VAL A 90 16.57 9.10 -5.42
N GLY A 91 16.43 8.04 -6.23
CA GLY A 91 16.41 6.64 -5.79
C GLY A 91 15.01 6.05 -5.59
N LYS A 92 14.04 6.41 -6.45
CA LYS A 92 12.66 5.88 -6.40
C LYS A 92 12.63 4.36 -6.63
N THR A 93 13.17 3.91 -7.76
CA THR A 93 13.24 2.49 -8.14
C THR A 93 14.05 1.65 -7.13
N THR A 94 15.15 2.20 -6.61
CA THR A 94 15.97 1.49 -5.61
C THR A 94 15.22 1.34 -4.29
N LEU A 95 14.48 2.36 -3.84
CA LEU A 95 13.63 2.24 -2.67
C LEU A 95 12.50 1.24 -2.90
N PHE A 96 11.88 1.26 -4.09
CA PHE A 96 10.85 0.32 -4.49
C PHE A 96 11.34 -1.12 -4.33
N GLN A 97 12.48 -1.45 -4.95
CA GLN A 97 13.10 -2.77 -4.87
C GLN A 97 13.42 -3.17 -3.42
N CYS A 98 13.95 -2.23 -2.62
CA CYS A 98 14.28 -2.50 -1.22
C CYS A 98 13.05 -2.79 -0.35
N ILE A 99 11.93 -2.07 -0.57
CA ILE A 99 10.68 -2.30 0.16
C ILE A 99 10.11 -3.68 -0.20
N VAL A 100 10.04 -4.00 -1.50
CA VAL A 100 9.55 -5.31 -1.96
C VAL A 100 10.43 -6.43 -1.41
N LYS A 101 11.76 -6.30 -1.50
CA LYS A 101 12.71 -7.27 -0.93
C LYS A 101 12.53 -7.44 0.58
N ASN A 102 12.19 -6.38 1.31
CA ASN A 102 11.95 -6.50 2.75
C ASN A 102 10.67 -7.30 3.07
N TYR A 103 9.59 -7.12 2.31
CA TYR A 103 8.32 -7.85 2.50
C TYR A 103 8.36 -9.27 1.95
N ALA A 104 8.64 -9.43 0.65
CA ALA A 104 8.59 -10.70 -0.07
C ALA A 104 9.86 -11.56 0.09
N LYS A 105 10.97 -10.98 0.56
CA LYS A 105 12.30 -11.62 0.60
C LYS A 105 12.85 -12.05 -0.77
N GLN A 106 12.23 -11.61 -1.85
CA GLN A 106 12.67 -11.81 -3.22
C GLN A 106 13.21 -10.50 -3.81
N ARG A 107 14.22 -10.60 -4.68
CA ARG A 107 14.75 -9.45 -5.43
C ARG A 107 13.97 -9.32 -6.74
N LEU A 108 13.54 -8.11 -7.06
CA LEU A 108 13.02 -7.78 -8.38
C LEU A 108 14.18 -7.29 -9.26
N ALA A 109 14.29 -7.81 -10.48
CA ALA A 109 15.29 -7.35 -11.45
C ALA A 109 14.90 -5.97 -12.01
N ASN A 110 13.71 -5.90 -12.62
CA ASN A 110 13.14 -4.68 -13.18
C ASN A 110 11.80 -4.38 -12.52
N VAL A 111 11.60 -3.12 -12.13
CA VAL A 111 10.34 -2.63 -11.59
C VAL A 111 9.60 -1.92 -12.72
N GLN A 112 8.48 -2.49 -13.12
CA GLN A 112 7.56 -1.88 -14.08
C GLN A 112 6.13 -2.13 -13.61
N GLY A 113 5.34 -1.05 -13.59
CA GLY A 113 3.95 -1.08 -13.16
C GLY A 113 3.77 -1.26 -11.63
N PRO A 114 2.52 -1.46 -11.19
CA PRO A 114 2.19 -1.69 -9.79
C PRO A 114 2.65 -3.08 -9.30
N VAL A 115 3.13 -3.15 -8.06
CA VAL A 115 3.50 -4.41 -7.41
C VAL A 115 2.72 -4.59 -6.11
N THR A 116 1.97 -5.68 -6.02
CA THR A 116 1.18 -6.01 -4.83
C THR A 116 1.94 -6.99 -3.94
N VAL A 117 2.07 -6.66 -2.66
CA VAL A 117 2.75 -7.47 -1.64
C VAL A 117 1.90 -7.63 -0.39
N VAL A 118 1.99 -8.80 0.24
CA VAL A 118 1.41 -9.05 1.56
C VAL A 118 2.34 -8.49 2.64
N ALA A 119 1.93 -7.41 3.31
CA ALA A 119 2.73 -6.73 4.33
C ALA A 119 2.43 -7.21 5.76
N GLY A 120 1.19 -7.64 5.99
CA GLY A 120 0.69 -8.13 7.27
C GLY A 120 -0.51 -9.05 7.06
N LYS A 121 -0.99 -9.68 8.13
CA LYS A 121 -2.12 -10.61 8.04
C LYS A 121 -3.40 -9.97 7.49
N ASN A 122 -3.66 -8.73 7.91
CA ASN A 122 -4.83 -7.97 7.50
C ASN A 122 -4.48 -6.83 6.52
N ARG A 123 -3.27 -6.82 5.97
CA ARG A 123 -2.81 -5.70 5.14
C ARG A 123 -1.96 -6.13 3.97
N ARG A 124 -2.44 -5.75 2.79
CA ARG A 124 -1.77 -5.84 1.51
C ARG A 124 -1.47 -4.44 1.01
N LEU A 125 -0.38 -4.30 0.28
CA LEU A 125 0.08 -3.02 -0.27
C LEU A 125 0.28 -3.19 -1.77
N THR A 126 -0.25 -2.28 -2.58
CA THR A 126 0.15 -2.10 -3.97
C THR A 126 1.08 -0.91 -4.03
N ILE A 127 2.34 -1.15 -4.39
CA ILE A 127 3.36 -0.11 -4.51
C ILE A 127 3.41 0.33 -5.96
N VAL A 128 3.38 1.64 -6.18
CA VAL A 128 3.46 2.26 -7.51
C VAL A 128 4.58 3.29 -7.51
N GLU A 129 5.49 3.19 -8.48
CA GLU A 129 6.46 4.24 -8.75
C GLU A 129 5.83 5.30 -9.66
N CYS A 130 5.97 6.58 -9.28
CA CYS A 130 5.50 7.69 -10.11
C CYS A 130 6.60 8.14 -11.07
N ASN A 131 6.24 8.29 -12.34
CA ASN A 131 7.07 8.98 -13.33
C ASN A 131 7.17 10.48 -13.00
N ASN A 132 8.13 11.18 -13.59
CA ASN A 132 8.35 12.61 -13.32
C ASN A 132 7.40 13.53 -14.12
N ASP A 133 6.39 12.98 -14.80
CA ASP A 133 5.42 13.75 -15.54
C ASP A 133 4.32 14.29 -14.61
N ILE A 134 3.96 15.56 -14.79
CA ILE A 134 2.87 16.18 -14.01
C ILE A 134 1.55 15.40 -14.14
N ASN A 135 1.26 14.87 -15.32
CA ASN A 135 0.04 14.07 -15.55
C ASN A 135 0.04 12.81 -14.67
N ALA A 136 1.15 12.07 -14.67
CA ALA A 136 1.31 10.89 -13.81
C ALA A 136 1.23 11.26 -12.33
N MET A 137 1.82 12.40 -11.93
CA MET A 137 1.73 12.93 -10.57
C MET A 137 0.29 13.23 -10.15
N ILE A 138 -0.53 13.82 -11.03
CA ILE A 138 -1.95 14.09 -10.79
C ILE A 138 -2.73 12.80 -10.60
N ASP A 139 -2.53 11.82 -11.48
CA ASP A 139 -3.27 10.56 -11.42
C ASP A 139 -2.90 9.73 -10.20
N VAL A 140 -1.60 9.66 -9.87
CA VAL A 140 -1.11 9.01 -8.66
C VAL A 140 -1.63 9.73 -7.41
N ALA A 141 -1.68 11.07 -7.38
CA ALA A 141 -2.20 11.82 -6.24
C ALA A 141 -3.68 11.53 -5.96
N LYS A 142 -4.51 11.42 -7.01
CA LYS A 142 -5.93 11.05 -6.87
C LYS A 142 -6.11 9.66 -6.26
N VAL A 143 -5.21 8.73 -6.56
CA VAL A 143 -5.34 7.31 -6.24
C VAL A 143 -4.60 6.89 -4.95
N ALA A 144 -3.46 7.49 -4.61
CA ALA A 144 -2.56 7.02 -3.56
C ALA A 144 -3.09 7.20 -2.12
N ASP A 145 -3.16 6.15 -1.31
CA ASP A 145 -3.53 6.22 0.11
C ASP A 145 -2.37 6.70 0.99
N LEU A 146 -1.17 6.23 0.65
CA LEU A 146 0.09 6.63 1.23
C LEU A 146 1.02 7.15 0.13
N VAL A 147 1.66 8.29 0.37
CA VAL A 147 2.75 8.76 -0.46
C VAL A 147 4.05 8.71 0.33
N LEU A 148 5.05 8.03 -0.22
CA LEU A 148 6.44 8.11 0.17
C LEU A 148 7.10 9.20 -0.68
N LEU A 149 7.26 10.39 -0.10
CA LEU A 149 7.90 11.52 -0.76
C LEU A 149 9.40 11.47 -0.53
N LEU A 150 10.16 11.17 -1.58
CA LEU A 150 11.61 11.16 -1.55
C LEU A 150 12.14 12.57 -1.79
N VAL A 151 13.10 12.97 -0.98
CA VAL A 151 13.80 14.25 -1.09
C VAL A 151 15.30 13.98 -0.99
N ASP A 152 16.05 14.51 -1.94
CA ASP A 152 17.51 14.47 -1.89
C ASP A 152 18.01 15.40 -0.77
N ALA A 153 18.77 14.88 0.19
CA ALA A 153 19.31 15.71 1.26
C ALA A 153 20.43 16.65 0.79
N SER A 154 21.19 16.27 -0.24
CA SER A 154 22.33 17.02 -0.78
C SER A 154 21.87 18.28 -1.49
N PHE A 155 20.88 18.14 -2.40
CA PHE A 155 20.27 19.22 -3.15
C PHE A 155 19.21 19.97 -2.32
N GLY A 156 18.35 19.22 -1.64
CA GLY A 156 17.21 19.73 -0.88
C GLY A 156 15.89 19.52 -1.63
N PHE A 157 14.93 20.42 -1.40
CA PHE A 157 13.62 20.32 -2.06
C PHE A 157 13.68 20.87 -3.48
N GLU A 158 13.19 20.07 -4.42
CA GLU A 158 13.04 20.40 -5.84
C GLU A 158 11.63 20.86 -6.16
N MET A 159 11.46 21.58 -7.29
CA MET A 159 10.16 22.11 -7.70
C MET A 159 9.11 21.00 -7.89
N GLU A 160 9.49 19.87 -8.47
CA GLU A 160 8.63 18.71 -8.68
C GLU A 160 8.01 18.20 -7.35
N THR A 161 8.76 18.25 -6.25
CA THR A 161 8.23 17.85 -4.94
C THR A 161 7.17 18.81 -4.42
N PHE A 162 7.32 20.12 -4.70
CA PHE A 162 6.32 21.12 -4.32
C PHE A 162 5.08 21.07 -5.21
N GLU A 163 5.27 20.87 -6.51
CA GLU A 163 4.17 20.66 -7.46
C GLU A 163 3.30 19.48 -7.02
N PHE A 164 3.92 18.33 -6.73
CA PHE A 164 3.19 17.16 -6.25
C PHE A 164 2.45 17.42 -4.92
N LEU A 165 3.10 18.10 -3.97
CA LEU A 165 2.46 18.46 -2.69
C LEU A 165 1.25 19.38 -2.89
N ASN A 166 1.34 20.36 -3.78
CA ASN A 166 0.25 21.27 -4.10
C ASN A 166 -0.90 20.55 -4.80
N ILE A 167 -0.60 19.65 -5.75
CA ILE A 167 -1.59 18.78 -6.41
C ILE A 167 -2.34 17.94 -5.37
N CYS A 168 -1.63 17.36 -4.39
CA CYS A 168 -2.23 16.61 -3.30
C CYS A 168 -3.14 17.46 -2.40
N GLN A 169 -2.78 18.72 -2.14
CA GLN A 169 -3.61 19.62 -1.34
C GLN A 169 -4.94 19.92 -2.03
N VAL A 170 -4.95 20.05 -3.36
CA VAL A 170 -6.17 20.32 -4.15
C VAL A 170 -7.06 19.09 -4.28
N HIS A 171 -6.51 17.92 -4.63
CA HIS A 171 -7.30 16.70 -4.84
C HIS A 171 -7.72 15.99 -3.54
N GLY A 172 -7.14 16.39 -2.41
CA GLY A 172 -7.39 15.80 -1.10
C GLY A 172 -6.13 15.15 -0.57
N PHE A 173 -5.63 15.69 0.53
CA PHE A 173 -4.29 15.39 1.03
C PHE A 173 -4.19 13.94 1.55
N PRO A 174 -3.46 13.04 0.86
CA PRO A 174 -3.26 11.67 1.33
C PRO A 174 -2.30 11.65 2.52
N ARG A 175 -2.07 10.47 3.09
CA ARG A 175 -1.03 10.36 4.12
C ARG A 175 0.34 10.43 3.46
N ILE A 176 1.16 11.40 3.87
CA ILE A 176 2.52 11.56 3.34
C ILE A 176 3.55 11.19 4.42
N MET A 177 4.53 10.38 4.04
CA MET A 177 5.77 10.16 4.77
C MET A 177 6.94 10.65 3.93
N GLY A 178 7.82 11.44 4.52
CA GLY A 178 9.02 11.88 3.81
C GLY A 178 10.18 10.90 4.02
N VAL A 179 10.99 10.72 2.98
CA VAL A 179 12.22 9.92 3.00
C VAL A 179 13.35 10.80 2.49
N LEU A 180 14.33 11.09 3.35
CA LEU A 180 15.55 11.78 2.93
C LEU A 180 16.58 10.76 2.45
N THR A 181 17.04 10.93 1.21
CA THR A 181 18.10 10.11 0.59
C THR A 181 19.42 10.90 0.49
N HIS A 182 20.48 10.26 -0.03
CA HIS A 182 21.78 10.88 -0.31
C HIS A 182 22.44 11.59 0.89
N LEU A 183 22.32 10.98 2.08
CA LEU A 183 22.98 11.50 3.29
C LEU A 183 24.47 11.17 3.35
N ASP A 184 24.90 10.19 2.57
CA ASP A 184 26.29 9.78 2.30
C ASP A 184 27.07 10.83 1.52
N SER A 185 26.41 11.66 0.71
CA SER A 185 27.04 12.77 0.01
C SER A 185 27.66 13.82 0.95
N PHE A 186 27.27 13.85 2.23
CA PHE A 186 27.82 14.79 3.20
C PHE A 186 29.12 14.26 3.84
N LYS A 187 30.23 14.94 3.53
CA LYS A 187 31.51 14.71 4.24
C LYS A 187 31.45 15.15 5.72
N ASP A 188 30.75 16.24 6.01
CA ASP A 188 30.68 16.83 7.35
C ASP A 188 29.42 16.45 8.14
N ASN A 189 29.62 15.77 9.27
CA ASN A 189 28.55 15.38 10.18
C ASN A 189 27.76 16.56 10.79
N LYS A 190 28.44 17.68 11.09
CA LYS A 190 27.79 18.89 11.62
C LYS A 190 26.86 19.53 10.57
N LYS A 191 27.32 19.60 9.31
CA LYS A 191 26.54 20.12 8.19
C LYS A 191 25.33 19.23 7.93
N MET A 192 25.52 17.91 7.88
CA MET A 192 24.43 16.94 7.73
C MET A 192 23.34 17.12 8.80
N ARG A 193 23.69 17.26 10.08
CA ARG A 193 22.71 17.45 11.17
C ARG A 193 21.93 18.77 11.02
N LYS A 194 22.59 19.86 10.63
CA LYS A 194 21.94 21.15 10.35
C LYS A 194 20.98 21.04 9.16
N THR A 195 21.41 20.41 8.07
CA THR A 195 20.57 20.18 6.87
C THR A 195 19.37 19.30 7.18
N LYS A 196 19.54 18.18 7.90
CA LYS A 196 18.42 17.33 8.35
C LYS A 196 17.39 18.14 9.15
N LYS A 197 17.85 18.99 10.08
CA LYS A 197 16.95 19.86 10.87
C LYS A 197 16.22 20.87 9.98
N ARG A 198 16.93 21.54 9.06
CA ARG A 198 16.34 22.50 8.11
C ARG A 198 15.28 21.85 7.21
N LEU A 199 15.61 20.73 6.58
CA LEU A 199 14.69 20.00 5.70
C LEU A 199 13.50 19.45 6.47
N LYS A 200 13.69 18.97 7.69
CA LYS A 200 12.60 18.54 8.56
C LYS A 200 11.64 19.68 8.91
N HIS A 201 12.16 20.86 9.27
CA HIS A 201 11.31 22.01 9.55
C HIS A 201 10.55 22.48 8.31
N ARG A 202 11.19 22.49 7.14
CA ARG A 202 10.51 22.80 5.87
C ARG A 202 9.46 21.75 5.53
N PHE A 203 9.76 20.47 5.67
CA PHE A 203 8.78 19.39 5.46
C PHE A 203 7.54 19.55 6.37
N TRP A 204 7.74 20.01 7.61
CA TRP A 204 6.64 20.27 8.54
C TRP A 204 5.78 21.48 8.18
N THR A 205 6.36 22.51 7.55
CA THR A 205 5.60 23.67 7.08
C THR A 205 4.75 23.33 5.87
N GLU A 206 5.26 22.49 4.95
CA GLU A 206 4.55 22.14 3.70
C GLU A 206 3.47 21.08 3.89
N VAL A 207 3.68 20.12 4.80
CA VAL A 207 2.79 18.96 4.98
C VAL A 207 1.88 19.16 6.20
N TYR A 208 2.42 18.93 7.39
CA TYR A 208 1.81 19.27 8.66
C TYR A 208 2.85 19.17 9.77
N GLN A 209 2.64 19.91 10.85
CA GLN A 209 3.56 19.91 11.98
C GLN A 209 3.68 18.52 12.60
N GLY A 210 4.92 18.03 12.68
CA GLY A 210 5.20 16.69 13.22
C GLY A 210 5.07 15.54 12.22
N ALA A 211 4.98 15.82 10.92
CA ALA A 211 5.04 14.80 9.87
C ALA A 211 6.32 13.93 10.01
N LYS A 212 6.18 12.64 9.70
CA LYS A 212 7.26 11.65 9.84
C LYS A 212 8.23 11.75 8.67
N LEU A 213 9.51 11.88 9.00
CA LEU A 213 10.62 11.93 8.05
C LEU A 213 11.61 10.82 8.41
N PHE A 214 11.88 9.96 7.44
CA PHE A 214 12.87 8.88 7.52
C PHE A 214 14.17 9.34 6.87
N TYR A 215 15.27 8.74 7.32
CA TYR A 215 16.61 9.05 6.83
C TYR A 215 17.21 7.75 6.31
N LEU A 216 17.60 7.73 5.04
CA LEU A 216 18.35 6.64 4.45
C LEU A 216 19.81 7.08 4.33
N SER A 217 20.68 6.47 5.12
CA SER A 217 22.04 6.96 5.33
C SER A 217 22.93 6.80 4.10
N GLY A 218 22.72 5.74 3.31
CA GLY A 218 23.47 5.46 2.08
C GLY A 218 23.12 4.10 1.49
N MET A 219 23.76 3.78 0.38
CA MET A 219 23.56 2.52 -0.34
C MET A 219 24.75 1.56 -0.15
N VAL A 220 24.47 0.27 0.01
CA VAL A 220 25.44 -0.83 0.08
C VAL A 220 25.05 -1.84 -0.98
N ASN A 221 25.94 -2.14 -1.92
CA ASN A 221 25.70 -3.08 -3.04
C ASN A 221 24.45 -2.73 -3.89
N GLY A 222 24.22 -1.43 -4.13
CA GLY A 222 23.05 -0.96 -4.87
C GLY A 222 21.73 -1.00 -4.09
N GLU A 223 21.74 -1.39 -2.81
CA GLU A 223 20.56 -1.45 -1.94
C GLU A 223 20.67 -0.50 -0.75
N TYR A 224 19.54 -0.02 -0.23
CA TYR A 224 19.54 0.72 1.03
C TYR A 224 19.76 -0.21 2.23
N GLN A 225 20.20 0.37 3.36
CA GLN A 225 20.42 -0.39 4.58
C GLN A 225 19.13 -1.08 5.06
N LYS A 226 19.23 -2.40 5.25
CA LYS A 226 18.08 -3.25 5.60
C LYS A 226 17.36 -2.79 6.89
N THR A 227 18.10 -2.29 7.88
CA THR A 227 17.54 -1.82 9.17
C THR A 227 16.69 -0.56 8.99
N GLU A 228 17.17 0.39 8.19
CA GLU A 228 16.46 1.65 7.89
C GLU A 228 15.19 1.38 7.07
N VAL A 229 15.30 0.55 6.03
CA VAL A 229 14.16 0.11 5.21
C VAL A 229 13.15 -0.68 6.04
N HIS A 230 13.61 -1.57 6.93
CA HIS A 230 12.74 -2.34 7.82
C HIS A 230 11.94 -1.42 8.76
N ASN A 231 12.60 -0.40 9.31
CA ASN A 231 11.93 0.62 10.13
C ASN A 231 10.87 1.38 9.32
N LEU A 232 11.19 1.82 8.11
CA LEU A 232 10.22 2.45 7.21
C LEU A 232 9.01 1.53 6.97
N CYS A 233 9.25 0.28 6.59
CA CYS A 233 8.20 -0.71 6.32
C CYS A 233 7.31 -0.98 7.55
N ARG A 234 7.89 -0.99 8.76
CA ARG A 234 7.13 -1.10 10.01
C ARG A 234 6.12 0.04 10.16
N PHE A 235 6.51 1.26 9.83
CA PHE A 235 5.60 2.41 9.87
C PHE A 235 4.51 2.34 8.80
N ILE A 236 4.86 1.92 7.58
CA ILE A 236 3.88 1.70 6.49
C ILE A 236 2.83 0.68 6.94
N SER A 237 3.26 -0.44 7.52
CA SER A 237 2.38 -1.53 7.95
C SER A 237 1.39 -1.11 9.04
N VAL A 238 1.77 -0.23 9.96
CA VAL A 238 0.93 0.21 11.09
C VAL A 238 0.07 1.44 10.77
N MET A 239 0.30 2.09 9.63
CA MET A 239 -0.35 3.38 9.33
C MET A 239 -1.87 3.26 9.20
N LYS A 240 -2.62 4.24 9.72
CA LYS A 240 -4.07 4.31 9.51
C LYS A 240 -4.41 5.39 8.49
N PHE A 241 -5.26 5.05 7.54
CA PHE A 241 -5.72 5.96 6.50
C PHE A 241 -7.02 6.64 6.91
N ARG A 242 -7.17 7.88 6.46
CA ARG A 242 -8.46 8.57 6.55
C ARG A 242 -9.08 8.46 5.16
N PRO A 243 -10.33 7.99 5.04
CA PRO A 243 -10.94 7.83 3.74
C PRO A 243 -11.28 9.22 3.16
N LEU A 244 -10.89 9.46 1.91
CA LEU A 244 -11.14 10.70 1.18
C LEU A 244 -12.52 10.62 0.51
N GLN A 245 -13.24 11.74 0.44
CA GLN A 245 -14.61 11.76 -0.06
C GLN A 245 -14.72 11.18 -1.49
N TRP A 246 -13.83 11.60 -2.40
CA TRP A 246 -13.82 11.10 -3.78
C TRP A 246 -13.68 9.58 -3.87
N ARG A 247 -12.79 9.00 -3.06
CA ARG A 247 -12.51 7.55 -3.04
C ARG A 247 -13.63 6.73 -2.40
N ILE A 248 -14.38 7.32 -1.48
CA ILE A 248 -15.55 6.67 -0.87
C ILE A 248 -16.73 6.68 -1.82
N THR A 249 -16.84 7.66 -2.71
CA THR A 249 -18.02 7.81 -3.57
C THR A 249 -17.86 7.13 -4.93
N HIS A 250 -16.66 7.11 -5.50
CA HIS A 250 -16.43 6.59 -6.86
C HIS A 250 -15.66 5.27 -6.85
N PRO A 251 -16.03 4.32 -7.72
CA PRO A 251 -15.24 3.12 -7.93
C PRO A 251 -14.04 3.45 -8.84
N TYR A 252 -12.89 2.84 -8.57
CA TYR A 252 -11.72 2.96 -9.42
C TYR A 252 -10.86 1.69 -9.37
N VAL A 253 -10.07 1.48 -10.41
CA VAL A 253 -9.16 0.34 -10.55
C VAL A 253 -7.79 0.87 -10.95
N ILE A 254 -6.74 0.38 -10.31
CA ILE A 254 -5.38 0.46 -10.87
C ILE A 254 -5.18 -0.82 -11.66
N ALA A 255 -4.87 -0.69 -12.95
CA ALA A 255 -4.55 -1.82 -13.79
C ALA A 255 -3.18 -2.39 -13.40
N ASP A 256 -3.17 -3.65 -12.97
CA ASP A 256 -1.96 -4.40 -12.66
C ASP A 256 -1.39 -5.08 -13.91
N ARG A 257 -2.26 -5.63 -14.77
CA ARG A 257 -1.92 -6.29 -16.04
C ARG A 257 -2.81 -5.73 -17.15
N MET A 258 -2.23 -5.55 -18.32
CA MET A 258 -2.91 -5.13 -19.54
C MET A 258 -2.67 -6.18 -20.63
N GLU A 259 -3.73 -6.59 -21.32
CA GLU A 259 -3.66 -7.53 -22.44
C GLU A 259 -4.46 -7.02 -23.64
N ASP A 260 -3.95 -7.30 -24.83
CA ASP A 260 -4.67 -7.05 -26.08
C ASP A 260 -5.34 -8.36 -26.52
N ILE A 261 -6.68 -8.37 -26.63
CA ILE A 261 -7.49 -9.53 -27.06
C ILE A 261 -7.89 -9.38 -28.54
N SER A 262 -7.34 -8.38 -29.24
CA SER A 262 -7.67 -8.17 -30.65
C SER A 262 -7.17 -9.32 -31.53
N ASP A 263 -7.95 -9.65 -32.55
CA ASP A 263 -7.59 -10.71 -33.51
C ASP A 263 -6.31 -10.33 -34.28
N PRO A 264 -5.25 -11.17 -34.25
CA PRO A 264 -4.01 -10.92 -34.99
C PRO A 264 -4.22 -10.75 -36.50
N GLU A 265 -5.19 -11.42 -37.11
CA GLU A 265 -5.46 -11.29 -38.55
C GLU A 265 -5.97 -9.89 -38.91
N LEU A 266 -6.87 -9.34 -38.08
CA LEU A 266 -7.38 -7.98 -38.24
C LEU A 266 -6.27 -6.95 -38.07
N LEU A 267 -5.35 -7.17 -37.13
CA LEU A 267 -4.18 -6.31 -36.93
C LEU A 267 -3.22 -6.36 -38.13
N ARG A 268 -3.03 -7.52 -38.74
CA ARG A 268 -2.21 -7.67 -39.96
C ARG A 268 -2.82 -6.93 -41.14
N GLN A 269 -4.14 -7.02 -41.33
CA GLN A 269 -4.84 -6.35 -42.42
C GLN A 269 -4.95 -4.83 -42.20
N LYS A 270 -5.25 -4.41 -40.97
CA LYS A 270 -5.45 -3.01 -40.58
C LYS A 270 -4.73 -2.70 -39.25
N PRO A 271 -3.47 -2.26 -39.29
CA PRO A 271 -2.68 -2.00 -38.09
C PRO A 271 -3.22 -0.90 -37.15
N LYS A 272 -4.01 0.03 -37.69
CA LYS A 272 -4.59 1.18 -36.98
C LYS A 272 -6.07 1.00 -36.62
N SER A 273 -6.54 -0.24 -36.53
CA SER A 273 -7.91 -0.54 -36.09
C SER A 273 -8.07 -0.38 -34.58
N ASP A 274 -9.32 -0.18 -34.15
CA ASP A 274 -9.67 -0.14 -32.72
C ASP A 274 -9.44 -1.51 -32.09
N ARG A 275 -8.78 -1.50 -30.93
CA ARG A 275 -8.34 -2.72 -30.23
C ARG A 275 -9.19 -3.00 -29.02
N LYS A 276 -9.42 -4.28 -28.75
CA LYS A 276 -10.09 -4.75 -27.53
C LYS A 276 -9.03 -5.06 -26.48
N VAL A 277 -9.00 -4.25 -25.43
CA VAL A 277 -8.04 -4.39 -24.33
C VAL A 277 -8.73 -4.92 -23.10
N SER A 278 -8.10 -5.89 -22.43
CA SER A 278 -8.47 -6.34 -21.10
C SER A 278 -7.54 -5.78 -20.04
N LEU A 279 -8.13 -5.20 -19.00
CA LEU A 279 -7.44 -4.61 -17.87
C LEU A 279 -7.76 -5.41 -16.62
N TYR A 280 -6.73 -5.94 -15.96
CA TYR A 280 -6.87 -6.68 -14.72
C TYR A 280 -6.41 -5.80 -13.56
N GLY A 281 -7.12 -5.85 -12.44
CA GLY A 281 -6.70 -5.15 -11.23
C GLY A 281 -7.72 -5.22 -10.11
N TYR A 282 -7.33 -4.70 -8.95
CA TYR A 282 -8.22 -4.65 -7.79
C TYR A 282 -9.19 -3.48 -7.86
N VAL A 283 -10.47 -3.78 -7.67
CA VAL A 283 -11.52 -2.77 -7.48
C VAL A 283 -11.35 -2.08 -6.13
N ARG A 284 -11.33 -0.74 -6.14
CA ARG A 284 -11.15 0.11 -4.97
C ARG A 284 -12.28 1.14 -4.90
N GLY A 285 -12.51 1.66 -3.69
CA GLY A 285 -13.58 2.62 -3.44
C GLY A 285 -14.95 1.94 -3.28
N THR A 286 -15.86 2.18 -4.21
CA THR A 286 -17.19 1.53 -4.23
C THR A 286 -17.24 0.34 -5.18
N HIS A 287 -18.39 -0.34 -5.22
CA HIS A 287 -18.62 -1.44 -6.16
C HIS A 287 -18.72 -0.91 -7.60
N MET A 288 -18.05 -1.57 -8.53
CA MET A 288 -18.24 -1.38 -9.97
C MET A 288 -19.48 -2.16 -10.42
N LYS A 289 -20.24 -1.62 -11.37
CA LYS A 289 -21.33 -2.34 -12.05
C LYS A 289 -20.92 -2.63 -13.49
N ASN A 290 -21.52 -3.66 -14.08
CA ASN A 290 -21.33 -3.99 -15.49
C ASN A 290 -21.88 -2.86 -16.38
N HIS A 291 -21.24 -2.63 -17.53
CA HIS A 291 -21.60 -1.61 -18.52
C HIS A 291 -21.59 -0.15 -18.03
N ILE A 292 -20.81 0.16 -16.99
CA ILE A 292 -20.52 1.55 -16.61
C ILE A 292 -19.56 2.19 -17.61
N THR A 293 -19.71 3.49 -17.82
CA THR A 293 -18.73 4.34 -18.52
C THR A 293 -17.55 4.65 -17.59
N VAL A 294 -16.33 4.37 -18.04
CA VAL A 294 -15.08 4.57 -17.31
C VAL A 294 -14.20 5.54 -18.07
N HIS A 295 -13.62 6.49 -17.34
CA HIS A 295 -12.58 7.36 -17.87
C HIS A 295 -11.21 6.73 -17.65
N ILE A 296 -10.45 6.53 -18.71
CA ILE A 296 -9.04 6.11 -18.65
C ILE A 296 -8.19 7.38 -18.82
N PRO A 297 -7.44 7.80 -17.78
CA PRO A 297 -6.58 8.98 -17.86
C PRO A 297 -5.63 8.89 -19.06
N GLY A 298 -5.67 9.91 -19.91
CA GLY A 298 -4.84 10.00 -21.12
C GLY A 298 -5.37 9.29 -22.37
N CYS A 299 -6.37 8.39 -22.24
CA CYS A 299 -6.98 7.71 -23.40
C CYS A 299 -8.38 8.24 -23.73
N GLY A 300 -9.20 8.56 -22.71
CA GLY A 300 -10.56 9.08 -22.90
C GLY A 300 -11.64 8.27 -22.17
N ASP A 301 -12.89 8.49 -22.55
CA ASP A 301 -14.06 7.83 -21.98
C ASP A 301 -14.44 6.59 -22.79
N TYR A 302 -14.59 5.46 -22.10
CA TYR A 302 -14.96 4.18 -22.70
C TYR A 302 -16.09 3.53 -21.92
N SER A 303 -16.85 2.64 -22.57
CA SER A 303 -17.85 1.80 -21.88
C SER A 303 -17.28 0.40 -21.65
N ILE A 304 -17.57 -0.19 -20.49
CA ILE A 304 -17.15 -1.56 -20.19
C ILE A 304 -18.00 -2.54 -21.00
N ASN A 305 -17.34 -3.37 -21.81
CA ASN A 305 -18.00 -4.45 -22.55
C ASN A 305 -18.40 -5.60 -21.63
N ASP A 306 -17.44 -6.14 -20.88
CA ASP A 306 -17.66 -7.25 -19.95
C ASP A 306 -16.80 -7.09 -18.69
N MET A 307 -17.25 -7.68 -17.59
CA MET A 307 -16.56 -7.67 -16.30
C MET A 307 -16.66 -9.04 -15.64
N HIS A 308 -15.52 -9.66 -15.40
CA HIS A 308 -15.41 -10.93 -14.70
C HIS A 308 -14.69 -10.78 -13.37
N PHE A 309 -15.18 -11.50 -12.37
CA PHE A 309 -14.48 -11.65 -11.11
C PHE A 309 -13.49 -12.80 -11.21
N LEU A 310 -12.24 -12.52 -10.85
CA LEU A 310 -11.17 -13.52 -10.81
C LEU A 310 -10.76 -13.78 -9.36
N PRO A 311 -10.27 -15.01 -9.06
CA PRO A 311 -9.69 -15.28 -7.75
C PRO A 311 -8.48 -14.38 -7.50
N ASP A 312 -8.35 -13.94 -6.25
CA ASP A 312 -7.31 -13.03 -5.83
C ASP A 312 -5.91 -13.67 -5.97
N PRO A 313 -4.95 -13.06 -6.68
CA PRO A 313 -3.61 -13.62 -6.84
C PRO A 313 -2.75 -13.48 -5.57
N CYS A 314 -3.12 -12.61 -4.64
CA CYS A 314 -2.45 -12.41 -3.35
C CYS A 314 -3.49 -12.42 -2.22
N PRO A 315 -4.10 -13.59 -1.91
CA PRO A 315 -5.13 -13.68 -0.88
C PRO A 315 -4.57 -13.24 0.48
N SER A 316 -5.41 -12.59 1.28
CA SER A 316 -5.04 -12.29 2.65
C SER A 316 -4.88 -13.59 3.44
N PRO A 317 -3.77 -13.79 4.17
CA PRO A 317 -3.52 -15.05 4.87
C PRO A 317 -4.56 -15.24 5.99
N ASP A 318 -4.95 -16.49 6.21
CA ASP A 318 -5.98 -16.82 7.16
C ASP A 318 -5.69 -16.28 8.56
N ARG A 319 -6.76 -15.88 9.26
CA ARG A 319 -6.71 -15.32 10.62
C ARG A 319 -6.37 -16.38 11.67
N GLU A 320 -5.41 -17.25 11.41
CA GLU A 320 -4.81 -18.05 12.46
C GLU A 320 -4.19 -17.15 13.53
N LYS A 321 -4.35 -17.51 14.80
CA LYS A 321 -3.98 -16.71 16.00
C LYS A 321 -2.48 -16.41 16.17
N ARG A 322 -1.64 -16.63 15.16
CA ARG A 322 -0.22 -16.25 15.18
C ARG A 322 -0.08 -14.78 14.83
N ARG A 323 0.83 -14.05 15.51
CA ARG A 323 1.08 -12.61 15.23
C ARG A 323 2.03 -12.38 14.06
N SER A 324 2.91 -13.33 13.77
CA SER A 324 3.89 -13.27 12.68
C SER A 324 3.32 -13.85 11.38
N LEU A 325 3.82 -13.32 10.26
CA LEU A 325 3.61 -13.89 8.93
C LEU A 325 4.62 -15.02 8.68
N SER A 326 4.15 -16.15 8.16
CA SER A 326 5.01 -17.23 7.68
C SER A 326 5.74 -16.83 6.39
N ALA A 327 6.74 -17.61 5.97
CA ALA A 327 7.42 -17.34 4.69
C ALA A 327 6.49 -17.63 3.48
N LYS A 328 5.63 -18.64 3.59
CA LYS A 328 4.66 -19.03 2.53
C LYS A 328 3.58 -17.96 2.31
N GLU A 329 3.21 -17.25 3.37
CA GLU A 329 2.20 -16.18 3.31
C GLU A 329 2.73 -14.87 2.70
N ARG A 330 4.05 -14.75 2.47
CA ARG A 330 4.67 -13.55 1.88
C ARG A 330 4.60 -13.60 0.36
N MET A 331 3.37 -13.55 -0.14
CA MET A 331 3.09 -13.54 -1.56
C MET A 331 3.41 -12.18 -2.17
N ILE A 332 3.86 -12.21 -3.43
CA ILE A 332 4.10 -11.07 -4.30
C ILE A 332 3.36 -11.31 -5.60
N TYR A 333 2.69 -10.27 -6.08
CA TYR A 333 2.05 -10.25 -7.38
C TYR A 333 2.54 -9.02 -8.15
N ALA A 334 3.29 -9.29 -9.22
CA ALA A 334 3.82 -8.26 -10.09
C ALA A 334 3.87 -8.80 -11.53
N PRO A 335 2.76 -8.72 -12.27
CA PRO A 335 2.68 -9.32 -13.60
C PRO A 335 3.59 -8.64 -14.63
N MET A 336 3.86 -7.34 -14.47
CA MET A 336 4.74 -6.57 -15.38
C MET A 336 6.18 -6.42 -14.87
N SER A 337 6.46 -6.72 -13.60
CA SER A 337 7.81 -6.68 -13.04
C SER A 337 8.40 -8.08 -12.98
N GLY A 338 9.67 -8.25 -13.34
CA GLY A 338 10.29 -9.58 -13.42
C GLY A 338 10.44 -10.28 -12.07
N VAL A 339 9.43 -11.06 -11.66
CA VAL A 339 9.47 -11.86 -10.41
C VAL A 339 10.25 -13.14 -10.66
N GLY A 340 11.26 -13.41 -9.84
CA GLY A 340 12.01 -14.68 -9.93
C GLY A 340 12.82 -14.84 -11.23
N GLY A 341 13.14 -13.74 -11.91
CA GLY A 341 13.88 -13.75 -13.18
C GLY A 341 12.99 -13.87 -14.42
N ILE A 342 11.67 -14.00 -14.28
CA ILE A 342 10.75 -14.12 -15.41
C ILE A 342 10.09 -12.76 -15.67
N VAL A 343 10.35 -12.16 -16.84
CA VAL A 343 9.72 -10.93 -17.32
C VAL A 343 8.75 -11.29 -18.45
N TYR A 344 7.48 -10.93 -18.27
CA TYR A 344 6.48 -11.05 -19.31
C TYR A 344 6.47 -9.78 -20.16
N ASP A 345 6.69 -9.94 -21.45
CA ASP A 345 6.34 -8.95 -22.48
C ASP A 345 5.10 -9.46 -23.24
N LYS A 346 4.51 -8.63 -24.10
CA LYS A 346 3.22 -8.91 -24.77
C LYS A 346 3.17 -10.28 -25.44
N ASP A 347 4.22 -10.62 -26.18
CA ASP A 347 4.29 -11.84 -27.00
C ASP A 347 5.44 -12.78 -26.59
N ALA A 348 6.25 -12.39 -25.60
CA ALA A 348 7.46 -13.11 -25.23
C ALA A 348 7.66 -13.16 -23.72
N VAL A 349 8.26 -14.25 -23.26
CA VAL A 349 8.66 -14.43 -21.86
C VAL A 349 10.17 -14.47 -21.80
N TYR A 350 10.77 -13.49 -21.13
CA TYR A 350 12.21 -13.42 -20.90
C TYR A 350 12.53 -14.06 -19.56
N ILE A 351 13.42 -15.05 -19.54
CA ILE A 351 13.85 -15.74 -18.33
C ILE A 351 15.33 -15.47 -18.10
N ASP A 352 15.64 -14.78 -17.01
CA ASP A 352 17.00 -14.56 -16.52
C ASP A 352 17.43 -15.74 -15.65
N LEU A 353 18.22 -16.63 -16.24
CA LEU A 353 18.88 -17.74 -15.56
C LEU A 353 20.07 -17.16 -14.78
N GLY A 354 19.83 -16.62 -13.59
CA GLY A 354 20.82 -15.86 -12.80
C GLY A 354 22.09 -16.62 -12.35
N GLY A 355 22.93 -17.04 -13.29
CA GLY A 355 24.19 -17.75 -13.10
C GLY A 355 25.09 -17.68 -14.34
N SER A 356 26.42 -17.74 -14.11
CA SER A 356 27.50 -17.55 -15.10
C SER A 356 27.64 -18.62 -16.19
N HIS A 357 26.61 -19.43 -16.43
CA HIS A 357 26.66 -20.52 -17.42
C HIS A 357 25.31 -20.65 -18.14
N SER A 358 25.41 -21.04 -19.42
CA SER A 358 24.36 -21.48 -20.34
C SER A 358 23.56 -20.39 -21.08
N HIS A 359 24.22 -19.64 -21.98
CA HIS A 359 23.85 -19.56 -23.42
C HIS A 359 24.56 -18.42 -24.19
N THR A 360 25.34 -17.56 -23.54
CA THR A 360 26.10 -16.54 -24.26
C THR A 360 27.39 -17.15 -24.80
N GLN A 361 27.36 -17.45 -26.10
CA GLN A 361 28.45 -17.97 -26.92
C GLN A 361 29.01 -19.29 -26.40
N ALA A 362 28.52 -20.38 -27.00
CA ALA A 362 29.37 -21.53 -27.20
C ALA A 362 30.70 -21.03 -27.75
N ASP A 363 31.77 -21.10 -26.96
CA ASP A 363 33.08 -21.36 -27.54
C ASP A 363 32.87 -22.56 -28.47
N GLU A 364 33.19 -22.41 -29.76
CA GLU A 364 33.11 -23.48 -30.77
C GLU A 364 33.90 -24.75 -30.39
N ASN A 365 34.64 -24.72 -29.27
CA ASN A 365 35.44 -25.81 -28.71
C ASN A 365 34.93 -26.37 -27.36
N SER A 366 33.80 -25.89 -26.82
CA SER A 366 33.20 -26.49 -25.62
C SER A 366 32.12 -27.50 -26.02
N ALA A 367 32.39 -28.79 -25.80
CA ALA A 367 31.43 -29.85 -26.07
C ALA A 367 30.06 -29.50 -25.46
N PRO A 368 28.94 -29.67 -26.19
CA PRO A 368 27.62 -29.36 -25.66
C PRO A 368 27.42 -30.17 -24.39
N ALA A 369 27.23 -29.49 -23.25
CA ALA A 369 27.09 -30.13 -21.94
C ALA A 369 25.91 -31.12 -21.87
N ASN A 370 25.00 -31.10 -22.86
CA ASN A 370 23.97 -32.11 -23.10
C ASN A 370 23.74 -32.31 -24.61
N GLU A 371 24.59 -33.11 -25.27
CA GLU A 371 24.43 -33.51 -26.69
C GLU A 371 23.04 -34.05 -27.01
N PHE A 372 22.41 -34.74 -26.05
CA PHE A 372 21.05 -35.26 -26.14
C PHE A 372 19.97 -34.17 -26.29
N VAL A 373 20.14 -33.01 -25.65
CA VAL A 373 19.16 -31.91 -25.77
C VAL A 373 19.31 -31.23 -27.13
N ALA A 374 20.54 -31.08 -27.62
CA ALA A 374 20.81 -30.53 -28.94
C ALA A 374 20.28 -31.45 -30.05
N SER A 375 20.43 -32.77 -29.90
CA SER A 375 19.88 -33.73 -30.87
C SER A 375 18.35 -33.72 -30.85
N LEU A 376 17.71 -33.59 -29.68
CA LEU A 376 16.26 -33.48 -29.56
C LEU A 376 15.69 -32.17 -30.14
N MET A 377 16.39 -31.04 -29.99
CA MET A 377 15.93 -29.74 -30.54
C MET A 377 15.86 -29.74 -32.07
N ASN A 378 16.70 -30.52 -32.74
CA ASN A 378 16.79 -30.57 -34.19
C ASN A 378 15.91 -31.67 -34.83
N VAL A 379 15.12 -32.40 -34.03
CA VAL A 379 14.22 -33.45 -34.53
C VAL A 379 12.94 -32.81 -35.04
N GLU A 380 12.81 -32.66 -36.35
CA GLU A 380 11.60 -32.14 -37.01
C GLU A 380 10.50 -33.21 -37.16
N ASP A 381 10.90 -34.47 -37.32
CA ASP A 381 9.96 -35.58 -37.48
C ASP A 381 9.50 -36.16 -36.14
N PRO A 382 8.19 -36.43 -35.97
CA PRO A 382 7.69 -37.13 -34.79
C PRO A 382 8.31 -38.53 -34.69
N LEU A 383 8.49 -39.00 -33.45
CA LEU A 383 9.09 -40.30 -33.14
C LEU A 383 8.37 -41.46 -33.85
N ASP A 384 7.05 -41.38 -34.02
CA ASP A 384 6.27 -42.41 -34.69
C ASP A 384 6.63 -42.58 -36.18
N LYS A 385 6.94 -41.48 -36.88
CA LYS A 385 7.46 -41.55 -38.27
C LYS A 385 8.85 -42.16 -38.33
N LYS A 386 9.68 -41.89 -37.33
CA LYS A 386 11.01 -42.50 -37.24
C LYS A 386 10.93 -44.00 -36.92
N MET A 387 10.02 -44.40 -36.04
CA MET A 387 9.76 -45.79 -35.68
C MET A 387 9.22 -46.60 -36.86
N THR A 388 8.28 -46.05 -37.64
CA THR A 388 7.78 -46.70 -38.86
C THR A 388 8.83 -46.82 -39.97
N SER A 389 9.77 -45.88 -40.06
CA SER A 389 10.93 -45.98 -40.97
C SER A 389 12.05 -46.88 -40.45
N SER A 390 11.99 -47.29 -39.17
CA SER A 390 13.02 -48.12 -38.56
C SER A 390 12.77 -49.59 -38.88
N HIS A 391 13.80 -50.24 -39.42
CA HIS A 391 13.76 -51.61 -39.87
C HIS A 391 14.45 -52.51 -38.85
N VAL A 392 13.77 -53.56 -38.38
CA VAL A 392 14.37 -54.56 -37.50
C VAL A 392 14.76 -55.79 -38.34
N THR A 393 16.03 -56.19 -38.27
CA THR A 393 16.53 -57.41 -38.91
C THR A 393 16.84 -58.46 -37.85
N MET A 394 16.21 -59.63 -37.93
CA MET A 394 16.34 -60.72 -36.94
C MET A 394 17.59 -61.59 -37.19
N PHE A 395 18.01 -61.73 -38.45
CA PHE A 395 19.20 -62.50 -38.84
C PHE A 395 20.01 -61.76 -39.90
N SER A 396 21.34 -61.84 -39.83
CA SER A 396 22.25 -61.23 -40.82
C SER A 396 21.98 -61.78 -42.22
N GLY A 397 21.34 -60.99 -43.09
CA GLY A 397 21.00 -61.35 -44.47
C GLY A 397 19.51 -61.61 -44.76
N THR A 398 18.62 -61.38 -43.79
CA THR A 398 17.15 -61.50 -44.00
C THR A 398 16.49 -60.15 -44.27
N ALA A 399 15.37 -60.18 -44.99
CA ALA A 399 14.61 -58.97 -45.31
C ALA A 399 14.15 -58.26 -44.02
N PRO A 400 14.28 -56.93 -43.95
CA PRO A 400 13.88 -56.16 -42.78
C PRO A 400 12.37 -56.21 -42.56
N ILE A 401 11.95 -56.37 -41.31
CA ILE A 401 10.54 -56.32 -40.90
C ILE A 401 10.13 -54.85 -40.83
N THR A 402 9.01 -54.50 -41.48
CA THR A 402 8.38 -53.19 -41.36
C THR A 402 7.21 -53.23 -40.39
N ASP A 403 6.82 -52.07 -39.85
CA ASP A 403 5.73 -51.97 -38.86
C ASP A 403 4.39 -52.53 -39.41
N GLY A 404 4.17 -52.43 -40.73
CA GLY A 404 3.01 -53.02 -41.40
C GLY A 404 2.99 -54.56 -41.44
N ASP A 405 4.12 -55.22 -41.14
CA ASP A 405 4.23 -56.69 -41.10
C ASP A 405 3.98 -57.25 -39.68
N MET A 406 3.85 -56.38 -38.66
CA MET A 406 3.65 -56.77 -37.25
C MET A 406 2.17 -56.78 -36.81
N GLU A 407 1.22 -56.29 -37.63
CA GLU A 407 -0.23 -56.27 -37.33
C GLU A 407 -0.98 -57.56 -37.76
N GLY A 408 -0.29 -58.70 -37.81
CA GLY A 408 -0.85 -60.01 -38.20
C GLY A 408 -1.36 -60.86 -37.04
#